data_AF-A0A8C7H1K0-F1
#
_entry.id   AF-A0A8C7H1K0-F1
#
_cell.length_a   1.000
_cell.length_b   1.000
_cell.length_c   1.000
_cell.angle_alpha   90.00
_cell.angle_beta   90.00
_cell.angle_gamma   90.00
#
_symmetry.space_group_name_H-M   'P 1'
#
loop_
_entity.id
_entity.type
_entity.pdbx_description
1 polymer ?
#
loop_
_entity_poly.entity_id
_entity_poly.type
_entity_poly.pdbx_seq_one_letter_code
_entity_poly.pdbx_strand_id
1 'polypeptide(L)'
;KDIANMDCDIEVVTSKMLSEWDWKTQERAFGNGHDSLESTSPESSFDSMCSSPEMSSSSTGSTPCATLKQIKPKMSTKRRMKASEREKMRMRSLAEALHQLRDYLPPDYSKRGQPLTKIQTLKYTIEYINELSDILNHA
;
A
#
# COMPACT_ATOMS: atom_id res chain seq x y z
N LYS A 1 26.53 -19.28 -24.25
CA LYS A 1 25.10 -19.39 -23.85
C LYS A 1 24.96 -18.82 -22.44
N ASP A 2 25.49 -17.63 -22.15
CA ASP A 2 25.17 -16.26 -22.61
C ASP A 2 24.22 -15.59 -21.60
N ILE A 3 24.81 -15.12 -20.50
CA ILE A 3 24.17 -14.38 -19.40
C ILE A 3 23.47 -13.10 -19.92
N ALA A 4 23.99 -12.50 -20.99
CA ALA A 4 23.39 -11.34 -21.66
C ALA A 4 21.97 -11.60 -22.20
N ASN A 5 21.62 -12.86 -22.49
CA ASN A 5 20.31 -13.18 -23.06
C ASN A 5 19.18 -13.18 -22.01
N MET A 6 19.51 -13.38 -20.73
CA MET A 6 18.55 -13.39 -19.62
C MET A 6 18.15 -11.98 -19.18
N ASP A 7 19.06 -11.01 -19.35
CA ASP A 7 18.83 -9.61 -18.97
C ASP A 7 17.85 -8.94 -19.95
N CYS A 8 18.01 -9.20 -21.26
CA CYS A 8 17.03 -8.78 -22.26
C CYS A 8 15.64 -9.40 -22.01
N ASP A 9 15.55 -10.66 -21.57
CA ASP A 9 14.27 -11.28 -21.24
C ASP A 9 13.60 -10.61 -20.02
N ILE A 10 14.38 -10.18 -19.02
CA ILE A 10 13.88 -9.43 -17.86
C ILE A 10 13.41 -8.04 -18.28
N GLU A 11 14.17 -7.32 -19.10
CA GLU A 11 13.77 -6.01 -19.63
C GLU A 11 12.51 -6.09 -20.51
N VAL A 12 12.36 -7.16 -21.29
CA VAL A 12 11.15 -7.39 -22.10
C VAL A 12 9.94 -7.69 -21.21
N VAL A 13 10.10 -8.54 -20.19
CA VAL A 13 9.02 -8.88 -19.25
C VAL A 13 8.60 -7.66 -18.43
N THR A 14 9.57 -6.88 -17.94
CA THR A 14 9.30 -5.64 -17.20
C THR A 14 8.65 -4.59 -18.10
N SER A 15 9.12 -4.41 -19.33
CA SER A 15 8.48 -3.53 -20.32
C SER A 15 7.05 -3.94 -20.65
N LYS A 16 6.80 -5.25 -20.81
CA LYS A 16 5.44 -5.78 -21.03
C LYS A 16 4.54 -5.52 -19.84
N MET A 17 5.02 -5.79 -18.61
CA MET A 17 4.28 -5.51 -17.39
C MET A 17 3.97 -4.01 -17.28
N LEU A 18 4.94 -3.13 -17.49
CA LEU A 18 4.73 -1.68 -17.41
C LEU A 18 3.78 -1.14 -18.49
N SER A 19 3.79 -1.75 -19.69
CA SER A 19 2.89 -1.37 -20.78
C SER A 19 1.45 -1.83 -20.54
N GLU A 20 1.26 -2.97 -19.87
CA GLU A 20 -0.06 -3.48 -19.49
C GLU A 20 -0.66 -2.70 -18.31
N TRP A 21 0.21 -2.12 -17.47
CA TRP A 21 -0.18 -1.25 -16.35
C TRP A 21 -0.53 0.15 -16.86
N ASP A 22 -1.68 0.27 -17.52
CA ASP A 22 -2.26 1.55 -17.94
C ASP A 22 -2.85 2.31 -16.73
N TRP A 23 -1.96 2.96 -15.97
CA TRP A 23 -2.36 3.84 -14.89
C TRP A 23 -3.03 5.14 -15.40
N LYS A 24 -2.88 5.47 -16.69
CA LYS A 24 -3.36 6.74 -17.29
C LYS A 24 -4.87 6.77 -17.50
N THR A 25 -5.53 5.61 -17.64
CA THR A 25 -6.98 5.55 -17.89
C THR A 25 -7.85 5.97 -16.69
N GLN A 26 -7.30 6.04 -15.47
CA GLN A 26 -8.10 6.40 -14.28
C GLN A 26 -8.32 7.92 -14.08
N GLU A 27 -7.65 8.78 -14.85
CA GLU A 27 -7.70 10.25 -14.68
C GLU A 27 -8.76 10.96 -15.56
N ARG A 28 -9.74 10.24 -16.13
CA ARG A 28 -10.84 10.87 -16.90
C ARG A 28 -12.21 10.90 -16.21
N ALA A 29 -12.31 10.44 -14.96
CA ALA A 29 -13.58 10.36 -14.23
C ALA A 29 -13.67 11.24 -12.97
N PHE A 30 -12.78 12.22 -12.77
CA PHE A 30 -13.02 13.29 -11.80
C PHE A 30 -13.67 14.47 -12.52
N GLY A 31 -14.93 14.26 -12.91
CA GLY A 31 -15.78 15.33 -13.40
C GLY A 31 -15.97 16.38 -12.31
N ASN A 32 -15.70 17.63 -12.68
CA ASN A 32 -15.99 18.83 -11.94
C ASN A 32 -17.44 18.82 -11.40
N GLY A 33 -17.58 18.93 -10.07
CA GLY A 33 -18.85 19.14 -9.38
C GLY A 33 -18.62 19.96 -8.11
N HIS A 34 -18.48 21.27 -8.28
CA HIS A 34 -18.77 22.29 -7.25
C HIS A 34 -20.23 22.67 -7.53
N ASP A 35 -21.21 22.34 -6.69
CA ASP A 35 -21.64 22.95 -5.44
C ASP A 35 -22.74 22.05 -4.88
N SER A 36 -22.76 21.80 -3.57
CA SER A 36 -23.99 21.88 -2.75
C SER A 36 -23.67 21.41 -1.34
N LEU A 37 -23.75 22.37 -0.43
CA LEU A 37 -23.71 22.20 1.01
C LEU A 37 -24.84 21.27 1.48
N GLU A 38 -24.66 20.76 2.71
CA GLU A 38 -25.57 19.95 3.55
C GLU A 38 -25.20 18.46 3.67
N SER A 39 -24.37 18.17 4.66
CA SER A 39 -24.35 16.86 5.32
C SER A 39 -24.50 17.09 6.81
N THR A 40 -25.74 16.96 7.29
CA THR A 40 -26.06 16.89 8.71
C THR A 40 -25.45 15.61 9.27
N SER A 41 -24.40 15.76 10.06
CA SER A 41 -23.74 14.66 10.76
C SER A 41 -24.55 14.31 12.02
N PRO A 42 -25.09 13.08 12.17
CA PRO A 42 -25.66 12.65 13.43
C PRO A 42 -24.53 12.34 14.41
N GLU A 43 -24.76 12.73 15.65
CA GLU A 43 -23.85 12.69 16.78
C GLU A 43 -23.28 11.29 17.08
N SER A 44 -22.10 11.34 17.70
CA SER A 44 -21.35 10.23 18.27
C SER A 44 -22.21 9.35 19.18
N SER A 45 -22.33 8.07 18.83
CA SER A 45 -22.71 7.02 19.77
C SER A 45 -21.47 6.21 20.12
N PHE A 46 -20.97 6.47 21.33
CA PHE A 46 -19.95 5.69 22.01
C PHE A 46 -20.53 4.33 22.44
N ASP A 47 -19.64 3.37 22.70
CA ASP A 47 -19.87 1.96 23.06
C ASP A 47 -19.92 0.96 21.90
N SER A 48 -18.74 0.68 21.34
CA SER A 48 -18.46 -0.64 20.78
C SER A 48 -17.77 -1.48 21.85
N MET A 49 -18.57 -2.28 22.55
CA MET A 49 -18.07 -3.28 23.50
C MET A 49 -17.14 -4.25 22.75
N CYS A 50 -15.85 -4.15 23.07
CA CYS A 50 -14.85 -5.12 22.64
C CYS A 50 -15.10 -6.43 23.39
N SER A 51 -15.92 -7.32 22.85
CA SER A 51 -16.08 -8.67 23.37
C SER A 51 -14.77 -9.44 23.21
N SER A 52 -13.92 -9.39 24.24
CA SER A 52 -12.87 -10.37 24.46
C SER A 52 -13.50 -11.68 24.93
N PRO A 53 -13.26 -12.83 24.29
CA PRO A 53 -13.62 -14.10 24.92
C PRO A 53 -12.59 -14.37 26.01
N GLU A 54 -12.99 -14.14 27.26
CA GLU A 54 -12.34 -14.71 28.43
C GLU A 54 -12.60 -16.22 28.43
N MET A 55 -11.56 -17.04 28.36
CA MET A 55 -11.69 -18.47 28.63
C MET A 55 -11.43 -18.72 30.11
N SER A 56 -12.51 -18.85 30.87
CA SER A 56 -12.49 -19.39 32.22
C SER A 56 -12.09 -20.87 32.17
N SER A 57 -10.97 -21.20 32.79
CA SER A 57 -10.59 -22.57 33.10
C SER A 57 -11.42 -23.08 34.27
N SER A 58 -12.38 -23.97 34.01
CA SER A 58 -12.94 -24.87 35.03
C SER A 58 -13.55 -26.12 34.39
N SER A 59 -13.48 -27.19 35.16
CA SER A 59 -13.43 -28.61 34.81
C SER A 59 -14.76 -29.32 34.53
N THR A 60 -14.63 -30.54 33.99
CA THR A 60 -15.55 -31.70 34.00
C THR A 60 -16.85 -31.65 33.17
N GLY A 61 -16.96 -32.57 32.20
CA GLY A 61 -18.21 -32.89 31.52
C GLY A 61 -18.02 -33.55 30.15
N SER A 62 -18.17 -34.87 30.09
CA SER A 62 -18.08 -35.75 28.92
C SER A 62 -19.25 -35.62 27.93
N THR A 63 -18.97 -35.49 26.63
CA THR A 63 -19.73 -36.13 25.52
C THR A 63 -18.87 -36.16 24.23
N PRO A 64 -18.80 -37.28 23.48
CA PRO A 64 -18.13 -37.33 22.19
C PRO A 64 -19.15 -37.17 21.06
N CYS A 65 -19.10 -36.06 20.32
CA CYS A 65 -19.79 -35.95 19.04
C CYS A 65 -18.80 -35.56 17.95
N ALA A 66 -18.52 -36.52 17.08
CA ALA A 66 -17.66 -36.38 15.93
C ALA A 66 -18.31 -35.46 14.90
N THR A 67 -17.68 -34.32 14.63
CA THR A 67 -17.65 -33.72 13.29
C THR A 67 -16.27 -33.11 13.10
N LEU A 68 -15.37 -33.90 12.51
CA LEU A 68 -14.07 -33.47 12.04
C LEU A 68 -14.23 -32.55 10.83
N LYS A 69 -14.78 -31.34 11.05
CA LYS A 69 -14.51 -30.23 10.15
C LYS A 69 -13.08 -29.80 10.48
N GLN A 70 -12.17 -29.99 9.52
CA GLN A 70 -10.79 -29.53 9.59
C GLN A 70 -10.79 -28.01 9.79
N ILE A 71 -10.91 -27.56 11.04
CA ILE A 71 -10.76 -26.16 11.42
C ILE A 71 -9.27 -25.89 11.26
N LYS A 72 -8.90 -25.36 10.09
CA LYS A 72 -7.56 -24.83 9.84
C LYS A 72 -7.14 -24.02 11.06
N PRO A 73 -5.97 -24.26 11.67
CA PRO A 73 -5.55 -23.55 12.87
C PRO A 73 -5.48 -22.05 12.57
N LYS A 74 -6.52 -21.33 12.96
CA LYS A 74 -6.58 -19.87 12.88
C LYS A 74 -5.49 -19.35 13.81
N MET A 75 -4.60 -18.53 13.26
CA MET A 75 -3.46 -17.97 14.00
C MET A 75 -3.95 -17.32 15.30
N SER A 76 -3.34 -17.67 16.44
CA SER A 76 -3.66 -17.06 17.75
C SER A 76 -3.58 -15.53 17.69
N THR A 77 -4.42 -14.84 18.45
CA THR A 77 -4.42 -13.37 18.59
C THR A 77 -3.03 -12.81 18.88
N LYS A 78 -2.25 -13.45 19.75
CA LYS A 78 -0.86 -13.03 20.04
C LYS A 78 0.03 -13.06 18.78
N ARG A 79 -0.11 -14.09 17.95
CA ARG A 79 0.63 -14.23 16.69
C ARG A 79 0.18 -13.18 15.66
N ARG A 80 -1.12 -12.91 15.59
CA ARG A 80 -1.68 -11.85 14.74
C ARG A 80 -1.13 -10.47 15.13
N MET A 81 -1.13 -10.12 16.41
CA MET A 81 -0.60 -8.84 16.91
C MET A 81 0.89 -8.66 16.56
N LYS A 82 1.72 -9.68 16.79
CA LYS A 82 3.14 -9.64 16.40
C LYS A 82 3.32 -9.49 14.88
N ALA A 83 2.47 -10.11 14.08
CA ALA A 83 2.49 -9.94 12.63
C ALA A 83 2.09 -8.51 12.22
N SER A 84 1.03 -7.96 12.82
CA SER A 84 0.57 -6.59 12.56
C SER A 84 1.61 -5.54 12.92
N GLU A 85 2.30 -5.66 14.07
CA GLU A 85 3.36 -4.70 14.43
C GLU A 85 4.54 -4.77 13.46
N ARG A 86 4.89 -5.98 12.99
CA ARG A 86 5.92 -6.14 11.96
C ARG A 86 5.53 -5.46 10.64
N GLU A 87 4.30 -5.64 10.19
CA GLU A 87 3.82 -4.96 8.97
C GLU A 87 3.78 -3.45 9.16
N LYS A 88 3.42 -2.97 10.35
CA LYS A 88 3.50 -1.55 10.70
C LYS A 88 4.92 -1.03 10.58
N MET A 89 5.92 -1.73 11.12
CA MET A 89 7.34 -1.35 10.97
C MET A 89 7.77 -1.35 9.50
N ARG A 90 7.35 -2.36 8.72
CA ARG A 90 7.60 -2.42 7.28
C ARG A 90 7.01 -1.21 6.55
N MET A 91 5.76 -0.84 6.84
CA MET A 91 5.09 0.32 6.24
C MET A 91 5.72 1.65 6.67
N ARG A 92 6.19 1.77 7.93
CA ARG A 92 6.95 2.95 8.38
C ARG A 92 8.22 3.14 7.56
N SER A 93 9.02 2.08 7.38
CA SER A 93 10.25 2.12 6.58
C SER A 93 9.96 2.47 5.11
N LEU A 94 8.89 1.95 4.53
CA LEU A 94 8.48 2.31 3.16
C LEU A 94 8.09 3.79 3.05
N ALA A 95 7.38 4.33 4.05
CA ALA A 95 7.02 5.75 4.06
C ALA A 95 8.26 6.63 4.17
N GLU A 96 9.21 6.26 5.03
CA GLU A 96 10.47 6.97 5.19
C GLU A 96 11.29 7.02 3.89
N ALA A 97 11.46 5.87 3.21
CA ALA A 97 12.15 5.82 1.92
C ALA A 97 11.46 6.69 0.86
N LEU A 98 10.12 6.73 0.86
CA LEU A 98 9.35 7.60 -0.05
C LEU A 98 9.55 9.09 0.30
N HIS A 99 9.67 9.44 1.57
CA HIS A 99 9.98 10.81 1.99
C HIS A 99 11.39 11.21 1.55
N GLN A 100 12.39 10.36 1.79
CA GLN A 100 13.76 10.58 1.33
C GLN A 100 13.82 10.77 -0.20
N LEU A 101 13.01 10.02 -0.96
CA LEU A 101 12.93 10.18 -2.41
C LEU A 101 12.46 11.59 -2.82
N ARG A 102 11.57 12.22 -2.04
CA ARG A 102 11.08 13.58 -2.32
C ARG A 102 12.16 14.64 -2.14
N ASP A 103 13.11 14.40 -1.25
CA ASP A 103 14.21 15.34 -1.00
C ASP A 103 15.14 15.49 -2.21
N TYR A 104 15.12 14.52 -3.13
CA TYR A 104 15.86 14.56 -4.40
C TYR A 104 15.07 15.14 -5.57
N LEU A 105 13.77 15.40 -5.40
CA LEU A 105 12.95 15.98 -6.46
C LEU A 105 13.09 17.51 -6.49
N PRO A 106 13.22 18.12 -7.68
CA PRO A 106 13.23 19.58 -7.80
C PRO A 106 12.00 20.24 -7.15
N PRO A 107 12.16 21.42 -6.51
CA PRO A 107 11.06 22.13 -5.86
C PRO A 107 9.88 22.44 -6.79
N ASP A 108 10.14 22.60 -8.08
CA ASP A 108 9.12 22.91 -9.11
C ASP A 108 8.04 21.83 -9.23
N TYR A 109 8.37 20.58 -8.90
CA TYR A 109 7.39 19.48 -8.85
C TYR A 109 6.47 19.58 -7.62
N SER A 110 6.91 20.22 -6.54
CA SER A 110 6.16 20.40 -5.29
C SER A 110 5.38 21.73 -5.32
N LYS A 111 4.26 21.74 -6.06
CA LYS A 111 3.42 22.95 -6.19
C LYS A 111 2.90 23.42 -4.82
N ARG A 112 3.13 24.70 -4.50
CA ARG A 112 2.48 25.44 -3.40
C ARG A 112 2.76 24.89 -1.99
N GLY A 113 3.93 24.28 -1.76
CA GLY A 113 4.32 23.78 -0.43
C GLY A 113 3.48 22.62 0.10
N GLN A 114 2.67 22.00 -0.77
CA GLN A 114 1.91 20.81 -0.43
C GLN A 114 2.79 19.57 -0.61
N PRO A 115 2.75 18.59 0.31
CA PRO A 115 3.50 17.36 0.17
C PRO A 115 2.95 16.54 -1.00
N LEU A 116 3.83 16.00 -1.83
CA LEU A 116 3.46 15.14 -2.95
C LEU A 116 2.67 13.90 -2.47
N THR A 117 1.73 13.43 -3.28
CA THR A 117 1.12 12.10 -3.07
C THR A 117 2.12 11.00 -3.44
N LYS A 118 1.86 9.74 -3.01
CA LYS A 118 2.73 8.59 -3.36
C LYS A 118 2.86 8.42 -4.88
N ILE A 119 1.74 8.50 -5.58
CA ILE A 119 1.70 8.33 -7.04
C ILE A 119 2.41 9.48 -7.77
N GLN A 120 2.26 10.73 -7.31
CA GLN A 120 2.98 11.87 -7.87
C GLN A 120 4.49 11.75 -7.66
N THR A 121 4.92 11.35 -6.44
CA THR A 121 6.34 11.16 -6.13
C THR A 121 6.99 10.18 -7.12
N LEU A 122 6.32 9.05 -7.38
CA LEU A 122 6.83 8.04 -8.31
C LEU A 122 6.87 8.53 -9.76
N LYS A 123 5.81 9.23 -10.22
CA LYS A 123 5.77 9.79 -11.59
C LYS A 123 6.88 10.81 -11.82
N TYR A 124 7.01 11.79 -10.92
CA TYR A 124 8.02 12.84 -11.02
C TYR A 124 9.44 12.29 -10.90
N THR A 125 9.66 11.23 -10.12
CA THR A 125 10.96 10.55 -10.07
C THR A 125 11.33 9.96 -11.43
N ILE A 126 10.39 9.28 -12.10
CA ILE A 126 10.63 8.71 -13.43
C ILE A 126 10.94 9.82 -14.44
N GLU A 127 10.13 10.88 -14.46
CA GLU A 127 10.35 12.05 -15.34
C GLU A 127 11.73 12.67 -15.09
N TYR A 128 12.09 12.90 -13.83
CA TYR A 128 13.37 13.52 -13.48
C TYR A 128 14.59 12.66 -13.85
N ILE A 129 14.52 11.33 -13.65
CA ILE A 129 15.60 10.42 -14.09
C ILE A 129 15.78 10.49 -15.61
N ASN A 130 14.69 10.54 -16.37
CA ASN A 130 14.75 10.64 -17.83
C ASN A 130 15.37 11.98 -18.26
N GLU A 131 14.93 13.10 -17.70
CA GLU A 131 15.47 14.43 -18.00
C GLU A 131 16.98 14.52 -17.72
N LEU A 132 17.42 14.00 -16.56
CA LEU A 132 18.85 13.95 -16.24
C LEU A 132 19.63 13.05 -17.20
N SER A 133 19.04 11.90 -17.59
CA SER A 133 19.66 10.99 -18.56
C SER A 133 19.80 11.65 -19.92
N ASP A 134 18.79 12.38 -20.39
CA ASP A 134 18.83 13.12 -21.65
C ASP A 134 19.92 14.20 -21.61
N ILE A 135 20.01 14.97 -20.53
CA ILE A 135 21.06 15.99 -20.37
C ILE A 135 22.46 15.38 -20.45
N LEU A 136 22.67 14.23 -19.81
CA LEU A 136 23.96 13.53 -19.83
C LEU A 136 24.29 12.91 -21.21
N ASN A 137 23.28 12.52 -21.99
CA ASN A 137 23.46 11.96 -23.34
C ASN A 137 23.63 13.04 -24.41
N HIS A 138 23.14 14.26 -24.16
CA HIS A 138 23.28 15.42 -25.04
C HIS A 138 24.51 16.29 -24.71
N ALA A 139 25.23 15.99 -23.63
CA ALA A 139 26.50 16.60 -23.24
C ALA A 139 27.70 15.90 -23.92
#